data_AF-A0A1V6GPQ6-F1
#
_entry.id   AF-A0A1V6GPQ6-F1
#
_cell.length_a   1.000
_cell.length_b   1.000
_cell.length_c   1.000
_cell.angle_alpha   90.00
_cell.angle_beta   90.00
_cell.angle_gamma   90.00
#
_symmetry.space_group_name_H-M   'P 1'
#
loop_
_entity.id
_entity.type
_entity.pdbx_description
1 polymer ?
#
loop_
_entity_poly.entity_id
_entity_poly.type
_entity_poly.pdbx_seq_one_letter_code
_entity_poly.pdbx_strand_id
1 'polypeptide(L)'
;MQATATVTSASEMEHATAWKTSETEYDVRVPARYREYTCAYRVVAIYRRYGMITDYQYRVSKKELEEIERIVETRIEQTNNKGGHK
;
A
#
# COMPACT_ATOMS: atom_id res chain seq x y z
N MET A 1 -13.02 31.96 14.49
CA MET A 1 -13.18 31.14 13.28
C MET A 1 -12.27 29.93 13.45
N GLN A 2 -12.82 28.77 13.79
CA GLN A 2 -12.03 27.58 14.06
C GLN A 2 -11.80 26.88 12.72
N ALA A 3 -10.55 26.81 12.27
CA ALA A 3 -10.18 26.07 11.07
C ALA A 3 -10.41 24.58 11.37
N THR A 4 -11.43 24.01 10.75
CA THR A 4 -11.63 22.57 10.66
C THR A 4 -10.42 21.99 9.94
N ALA A 5 -9.47 21.47 10.71
CA ALA A 5 -8.44 20.62 10.15
C ALA A 5 -9.15 19.40 9.58
N THR A 6 -9.26 19.34 8.26
CA THR A 6 -9.64 18.13 7.55
C THR A 6 -8.56 17.11 7.89
N VAL A 7 -8.80 16.32 8.93
CA VAL A 7 -8.05 15.10 9.18
C VAL A 7 -8.45 14.19 8.02
N THR A 8 -7.73 14.31 6.90
CA THR A 8 -7.65 13.22 5.93
C THR A 8 -6.94 12.11 6.69
N SER A 9 -7.76 11.36 7.41
CA SER A 9 -7.40 10.17 8.16
C SER A 9 -6.51 9.34 7.25
N ALA A 10 -5.46 8.75 7.81
CA ALA A 10 -4.64 7.75 7.13
C ALA A 10 -5.43 6.45 6.80
N SER A 11 -6.74 6.58 6.57
CA SER A 11 -7.76 5.54 6.45
C SER A 11 -8.18 5.28 5.00
N GLU A 12 -7.73 6.05 4.01
CA GLU A 12 -8.29 5.96 2.65
C GLU A 12 -7.48 5.10 1.67
N MET A 13 -6.31 4.57 2.06
CA MET A 13 -5.60 3.58 1.24
C MET A 13 -5.49 2.25 2.00
N GLU A 14 -6.58 1.48 1.99
CA GLU A 14 -6.55 0.09 2.43
C GLU A 14 -5.87 -0.83 1.39
N HIS A 15 -5.75 -0.37 0.15
CA HIS A 15 -5.28 -1.14 -1.00
C HIS A 15 -3.96 -0.60 -1.56
N ALA A 16 -3.22 -1.48 -2.25
CA ALA A 16 -2.09 -1.05 -3.08
C ALA A 16 -2.61 -0.20 -4.25
N THR A 17 -1.87 0.85 -4.61
CA THR A 17 -2.19 1.68 -5.78
C THR A 17 -1.08 1.52 -6.80
N ALA A 18 -1.42 1.09 -8.01
CA ALA A 18 -0.48 0.89 -9.09
C ALA A 18 -0.72 1.86 -10.25
N TRP A 19 0.34 2.34 -10.88
CA TRP A 19 0.26 3.08 -12.13
C TRP A 19 1.35 2.64 -13.10
N LYS A 20 0.98 2.59 -14.38
CA LYS A 20 1.89 2.17 -15.46
C LYS A 20 2.95 3.25 -15.67
N THR A 21 4.22 2.86 -15.67
CA THR A 21 5.35 3.78 -15.87
C THR A 21 6.07 3.58 -17.19
N SER A 22 6.00 2.37 -17.75
CA SER A 22 6.48 2.06 -19.10
C SER A 22 5.60 0.97 -19.73
N GLU A 23 5.95 0.50 -20.93
CA GLU A 23 5.23 -0.61 -21.57
C GLU A 23 5.26 -1.90 -20.72
N THR A 24 6.32 -2.09 -19.94
CA THR A 24 6.60 -3.32 -19.19
C THR A 24 6.62 -3.14 -17.67
N GLU A 25 6.66 -1.90 -17.17
CA GLU A 25 6.84 -1.61 -15.75
C GLU A 25 5.68 -0.80 -15.16
N TYR A 26 5.48 -1.03 -13.87
CA TYR A 26 4.49 -0.40 -13.02
C TYR A 26 5.18 0.08 -11.74
N ASP A 27 4.78 1.25 -11.28
CA ASP A 27 5.10 1.69 -9.93
C ASP A 27 3.90 1.37 -9.04
N VAL A 28 4.15 0.72 -7.91
CA VAL A 28 3.13 0.25 -6.98
C VAL A 28 3.40 0.79 -5.60
N ARG A 29 2.47 1.59 -5.08
CA ARG A 29 2.49 2.11 -3.73
C ARG A 29 1.74 1.17 -2.79
N VAL A 30 2.44 0.68 -1.79
CA VAL A 30 1.95 -0.29 -0.82
C VAL A 30 2.03 0.32 0.58
N PRO A 31 0.95 0.27 1.38
CA PRO A 31 0.97 0.70 2.78
C PRO A 31 2.06 -0.02 3.59
N ALA A 32 2.70 0.70 4.50
CA ALA A 32 3.83 0.18 5.30
C ALA A 32 3.51 -1.11 6.07
N ARG A 33 2.23 -1.30 6.48
CA ARG A 33 1.75 -2.51 7.15
C ARG A 33 1.91 -3.80 6.32
N TYR A 34 1.98 -3.69 4.99
CA TYR A 34 2.15 -4.83 4.08
C TYR A 34 3.57 -4.97 3.54
N ARG A 35 4.52 -4.16 4.03
CA ARG A 35 5.90 -4.16 3.56
C ARG A 35 6.56 -5.54 3.70
N GLU A 36 6.31 -6.23 4.81
CA GLU A 36 6.93 -7.54 5.08
C GLU A 36 6.58 -8.58 4.01
N TYR A 37 5.41 -8.47 3.39
CA TYR A 37 4.95 -9.37 2.32
C TYR A 37 5.40 -8.95 0.92
N THR A 38 5.99 -7.76 0.78
CA THR A 38 6.40 -7.16 -0.50
C THR A 38 7.91 -6.86 -0.54
N CYS A 39 8.67 -7.42 0.41
CA CYS A 39 10.10 -7.14 0.59
C CYS A 39 11.01 -7.71 -0.51
N ALA A 40 10.49 -8.58 -1.37
CA ALA A 40 11.23 -9.17 -2.49
C ALA A 40 11.49 -8.16 -3.63
N TYR A 41 10.75 -7.05 -3.67
CA TYR A 41 10.79 -6.10 -4.79
C TYR A 41 11.66 -4.88 -4.47
N ARG A 42 12.23 -4.27 -5.51
CA ARG A 42 13.08 -3.09 -5.37
C ARG A 42 12.25 -1.87 -4.95
N VAL A 43 12.57 -1.31 -3.79
CA VAL A 43 11.99 -0.03 -3.32
C VAL A 43 12.56 1.11 -4.15
N VAL A 44 11.67 1.92 -4.71
CA VAL A 44 11.99 3.13 -5.49
C VAL A 44 11.74 4.41 -4.68
N ALA A 45 10.75 4.41 -3.79
CA ALA A 45 10.51 5.52 -2.88
C ALA A 45 9.93 5.05 -1.54
N ILE A 46 10.15 5.85 -0.49
CA ILE A 46 9.57 5.65 0.84
C ILE A 46 8.84 6.93 1.22
N TYR A 47 7.53 6.83 1.44
CA TYR A 47 6.70 7.96 1.84
C TYR A 47 6.61 8.05 3.34
N ARG A 48 6.74 9.26 3.86
CA ARG A 48 6.68 9.54 5.31
C ARG A 48 5.68 10.65 5.60
N ARG A 49 4.95 10.51 6.71
CA ARG A 49 4.09 11.54 7.28
C ARG A 49 4.47 11.72 8.74
N TYR A 50 4.79 12.95 9.16
CA TYR A 50 5.25 13.26 10.53
C TYR A 50 6.41 12.38 11.01
N GLY A 51 7.37 12.08 10.13
CA GLY A 51 8.53 11.22 10.45
C GLY A 51 8.24 9.71 10.44
N MET A 52 6.98 9.30 10.34
CA MET A 52 6.59 7.88 10.27
C MET A 52 6.48 7.42 8.81
N ILE A 53 6.97 6.22 8.50
CA ILE A 53 6.82 5.64 7.16
C ILE A 53 5.37 5.20 6.97
N THR A 54 4.72 5.72 5.93
CA THR A 54 3.32 5.40 5.61
C THR A 54 3.23 4.40 4.47
N ASP A 55 4.14 4.48 3.49
CA ASP A 55 4.08 3.66 2.28
C ASP A 55 5.47 3.40 1.70
N TYR A 56 5.56 2.30 0.95
CA TYR A 56 6.69 1.95 0.10
C TYR A 56 6.20 1.93 -1.35
N GLN A 57 7.00 2.50 -2.25
CA GLN A 57 6.79 2.37 -3.68
C GLN A 57 7.80 1.39 -4.24
N TYR A 58 7.30 0.41 -4.97
CA TYR A 58 8.08 -0.58 -5.70
C TYR A 58 7.96 -0.35 -7.19
N ARG A 59 8.98 -0.74 -7.95
CA ARG A 59 8.88 -0.87 -9.41
C ARG A 59 8.89 -2.33 -9.77
N VAL A 60 7.88 -2.75 -10.52
CA VAL A 60 7.58 -4.15 -10.79
C VAL A 60 7.10 -4.33 -12.21
N SER A 61 7.27 -5.53 -12.74
CA SER A 61 6.66 -5.97 -13.99
C SER A 61 5.16 -6.22 -13.81
N LYS A 62 4.44 -6.40 -14.93
CA LYS A 62 3.01 -6.76 -14.89
C LYS A 62 2.73 -8.02 -14.07
N LYS A 63 3.57 -9.06 -14.19
CA LYS A 63 3.39 -10.33 -13.47
C LYS A 63 3.52 -10.15 -11.95
N GLU A 64 4.49 -9.34 -11.54
CA GLU A 64 4.76 -9.05 -10.14
C GLU A 64 3.70 -8.11 -9.54
N LEU A 65 3.15 -7.18 -10.34
CA LEU A 65 1.99 -6.38 -9.93
C LEU A 65 0.81 -7.27 -9.53
N GLU A 66 0.44 -8.24 -10.36
CA GLU A 66 -0.65 -9.19 -10.08
C GLU A 66 -0.39 -10.07 -8.84
N GLU A 67 0.88 -10.26 -8.47
CA GLU A 67 1.26 -10.98 -7.26
C GLU A 67 1.11 -10.09 -6.02
N ILE A 68 1.58 -8.84 -6.08
CA ILE A 68 1.43 -7.86 -5.00
C ILE A 68 -0.05 -7.59 -4.71
N GLU A 69 -0.87 -7.39 -5.74
CA GLU A 69 -2.31 -7.15 -5.58
C GLU A 69 -2.98 -8.32 -4.84
N ARG A 70 -2.72 -9.56 -5.26
CA ARG A 70 -3.24 -10.76 -4.59
C ARG A 70 -2.81 -10.90 -3.13
N ILE A 71 -1.53 -10.63 -2.84
CA ILE A 71 -1.00 -10.68 -1.48
C ILE A 71 -1.71 -9.65 -0.59
N VAL A 72 -1.84 -8.42 -1.07
CA VAL A 72 -2.47 -7.33 -0.31
C VAL A 72 -3.95 -7.62 -0.08
N GLU A 73 -4.70 -8.01 -1.10
CA GLU A 73 -6.11 -8.40 -0.99
C GLU A 73 -6.33 -9.53 0.03
N THR A 74 -5.56 -10.63 -0.09
CA THR A 74 -5.65 -11.77 0.84
C THR A 74 -5.43 -11.33 2.29
N ARG A 75 -4.52 -10.39 2.54
CA ARG A 75 -4.23 -9.90 3.90
C ARG A 75 -5.29 -8.93 4.40
N ILE A 76 -5.91 -8.14 3.54
CA ILE A 76 -7.09 -7.33 3.90
C ILE A 76 -8.21 -8.25 4.38
N GLU A 77 -8.53 -9.30 3.62
CA GLU A 77 -9.58 -10.27 3.98
C GLU A 77 -9.30 -10.97 5.31
N GLN A 78 -8.06 -11.42 5.54
CA GLN A 78 -7.67 -12.05 6.82
C GLN A 78 -7.73 -11.10 8.01
N THR A 79 -7.40 -9.82 7.79
CA THR A 79 -7.49 -8.79 8.84
C THR A 79 -8.95 -8.52 9.19
N ASN A 80 -9.81 -8.42 8.18
CA ASN A 80 -11.23 -8.17 8.36
C ASN A 80 -11.97 -9.36 9.01
N ASN A 81 -11.62 -10.60 8.65
CA ASN A 81 -12.22 -11.80 9.24
C ASN A 81 -11.81 -12.05 10.71
N LYS A 82 -10.64 -11.58 11.15
CA LYS A 82 -10.23 -11.68 12.56
C LYS A 82 -10.95 -10.68 13.48
N GLY A 83 -11.66 -9.69 12.93
CA GLY A 83 -12.51 -8.76 13.67
C GLY A 83 -13.92 -9.27 13.96
N GLY A 84 -14.32 -10.41 13.38
CA GLY A 84 -15.64 -11.01 13.51
C GLY A 84 -15.73 -12.09 14.60
N HIS A 85 -15.42 -11.74 15.85
CA HIS A 85 -15.87 -12.50 17.02
C HIS A 85 -16.27 -11.51 18.13
N LYS A 86 -17.59 -11.29 18.24
CA LYS A 86 -18.25 -10.85 19.46
C LYS A 86 -19.41 -11.80 19.72
#